data_AF-A0A8T5MPH5-F1
#
_entry.id   AF-A0A8T5MPH5-F1
#
_cell.length_a   1.000
_cell.length_b   1.000
_cell.length_c   1.000
_cell.angle_alpha   90.00
_cell.angle_beta   90.00
_cell.angle_gamma   90.00
#
_symmetry.space_group_name_H-M   'P 1'
#
loop_
_entity.id
_entity.type
_entity.pdbx_description
1 polymer ?
#
loop_
_entity_poly.entity_id
_entity_poly.type
_entity_poly.pdbx_seq_one_letter_code
_entity_poly.pdbx_strand_id
1 'polypeptide(L)'
;ETGVRVNPIICINREISSEESKKIIKSALKFQGRGIVGVDLACYEPGNPPEKHKKAIEMTFDSSLKRTFHVGEMCGEEENLRNIETVLNNFRPHGISHAVDLWRRNDLIDKLVENKIRLESNPISNYNFFINKLEDLHLDELMKKSVLITINPDDPMMWPNGEMVHNLYQMGKIYGNEFVEKALENAKETAWN
;
A
#
# COMPACT_ATOMS: atom_id res chain seq x y z
N GLU A 1 12.81 10.30 -24.73
CA GLU A 1 12.35 9.69 -23.46
C GLU A 1 11.85 10.79 -22.53
N THR A 2 10.82 10.53 -21.73
CA THR A 2 10.08 11.54 -20.96
C THR A 2 10.81 12.05 -19.71
N GLY A 3 11.99 11.52 -19.38
CA GLY A 3 12.73 11.84 -18.14
C GLY A 3 12.16 11.18 -16.88
N VAL A 4 11.11 10.36 -17.01
CA VAL A 4 10.45 9.66 -15.90
C VAL A 4 11.24 8.40 -15.54
N ARG A 5 11.57 8.24 -14.25
CA ARG A 5 12.12 7.01 -13.70
C ARG A 5 10.99 6.05 -13.32
N VAL A 6 11.13 4.78 -13.70
CA VAL A 6 10.13 3.73 -13.46
C VAL A 6 10.81 2.55 -12.78
N ASN A 7 10.27 2.13 -11.65
CA ASN A 7 10.80 1.03 -10.84
C ASN A 7 9.71 -0.04 -10.64
N PRO A 8 9.70 -1.10 -11.46
CA PRO A 8 8.66 -2.13 -11.41
C PRO A 8 8.63 -2.94 -10.11
N ILE A 9 7.41 -3.23 -9.66
CA ILE A 9 7.08 -4.11 -8.53
C ILE A 9 6.33 -5.32 -9.09
N ILE A 10 6.71 -6.53 -8.67
CA ILE A 10 6.00 -7.75 -9.09
C ILE A 10 4.82 -7.99 -8.15
N CYS A 11 3.61 -7.80 -8.67
CA CYS A 11 2.38 -8.03 -7.92
C CYS A 11 1.94 -9.49 -8.00
N ILE A 12 1.65 -10.09 -6.85
CA ILE A 12 1.03 -11.40 -6.71
C ILE A 12 -0.48 -11.21 -6.67
N ASN A 13 -1.21 -11.87 -7.56
CA ASN A 13 -2.65 -12.04 -7.40
C ASN A 13 -2.91 -13.00 -6.22
N ARG A 14 -3.54 -12.52 -5.15
CA ARG A 14 -3.80 -13.29 -3.93
C ARG A 14 -4.81 -14.44 -4.08
N GLU A 15 -5.54 -14.50 -5.18
CA GLU A 15 -6.49 -15.59 -5.45
C GLU A 15 -5.79 -16.91 -5.80
N ILE A 16 -4.57 -16.84 -6.35
CA ILE A 16 -3.81 -18.03 -6.77
C ILE A 16 -3.34 -18.87 -5.59
N SER A 17 -2.87 -20.09 -5.84
CA SER A 17 -2.35 -20.96 -4.79
C SER A 17 -1.03 -20.46 -4.16
N SER A 18 -0.76 -20.88 -2.93
CA SER A 18 0.52 -20.60 -2.25
C SER A 18 1.74 -21.12 -3.03
N GLU A 19 1.59 -22.21 -3.78
CA GLU A 19 2.67 -22.76 -4.63
C GLU A 19 2.92 -21.88 -5.86
N GLU A 20 1.88 -21.31 -6.45
CA GLU A 20 2.03 -20.37 -7.57
C GLU A 20 2.68 -19.06 -7.11
N SER A 21 2.29 -18.50 -5.96
CA SER A 21 2.94 -17.31 -5.44
C SER A 21 4.43 -17.53 -5.16
N LYS A 22 4.84 -18.73 -4.69
CA LYS A 22 6.28 -19.07 -4.57
C LYS A 22 6.98 -19.07 -5.92
N LYS A 23 6.35 -19.56 -7.00
CA LYS A 23 6.93 -19.52 -8.35
C LYS A 23 7.13 -18.08 -8.82
N ILE A 24 6.15 -17.20 -8.56
CA ILE A 24 6.25 -15.77 -8.88
C ILE A 24 7.39 -15.11 -8.11
N ILE A 25 7.48 -15.32 -6.79
CA ILE A 25 8.58 -14.78 -5.98
C ILE A 25 9.94 -15.31 -6.45
N LYS A 26 10.07 -16.60 -6.77
CA LYS A 26 11.31 -17.16 -7.35
C LYS A 26 11.71 -16.44 -8.64
N SER A 27 10.75 -16.04 -9.47
CA SER A 27 11.02 -15.25 -10.66
C SER A 27 11.46 -13.84 -10.28
N ALA A 28 10.75 -13.14 -9.39
CA ALA A 28 11.12 -11.80 -8.93
C ALA A 28 12.56 -11.75 -8.35
N LEU A 29 12.93 -12.76 -7.54
CA LEU A 29 14.27 -12.88 -6.95
C LEU A 29 15.39 -13.02 -7.99
N LYS A 30 15.14 -13.60 -9.17
CA LYS A 30 16.13 -13.68 -10.27
C LYS A 30 16.42 -12.33 -10.92
N PHE A 31 15.53 -11.35 -10.73
CA PHE A 31 15.63 -10.01 -11.29
C PHE A 31 15.90 -8.93 -10.23
N GLN A 32 16.14 -9.32 -8.97
CA GLN A 32 16.61 -8.37 -7.95
C GLN A 32 17.94 -7.75 -8.40
N GLY A 33 18.07 -6.43 -8.28
CA GLY A 33 19.22 -5.68 -8.81
C GLY A 33 19.27 -5.57 -10.34
N ARG A 34 18.23 -6.04 -11.06
CA ARG A 34 18.11 -5.99 -12.53
C ARG A 34 16.83 -5.30 -12.98
N GLY A 35 16.36 -4.32 -12.20
CA GLY A 35 15.20 -3.47 -12.49
C GLY A 35 13.97 -3.75 -11.63
N ILE A 36 13.79 -4.97 -11.10
CA ILE A 36 12.70 -5.24 -10.14
C ILE A 36 13.13 -4.77 -8.74
N VAL A 37 12.33 -3.88 -8.14
CA VAL A 37 12.65 -3.26 -6.84
C VAL A 37 11.87 -3.87 -5.68
N GLY A 38 10.78 -4.58 -5.95
CA GLY A 38 9.96 -5.15 -4.89
C GLY A 38 8.88 -6.10 -5.36
N VAL A 39 8.09 -6.54 -4.40
CA VAL A 39 6.90 -7.36 -4.60
C VAL A 39 5.70 -6.77 -3.89
N ASP A 40 4.53 -7.11 -4.40
CA ASP A 40 3.23 -6.73 -3.84
C ASP A 40 2.30 -7.96 -3.75
N LEU A 41 1.27 -7.87 -2.94
CA LEU A 41 0.14 -8.80 -2.86
C LEU A 41 -1.15 -8.00 -3.00
N ALA A 42 -1.90 -8.23 -4.08
CA ALA A 42 -3.11 -7.49 -4.40
C ALA A 42 -4.23 -8.41 -4.94
N CYS A 43 -5.25 -7.80 -5.54
CA CYS A 43 -6.50 -8.42 -5.98
C CYS A 43 -7.45 -8.74 -4.81
N TYR A 44 -8.43 -9.63 -5.03
CA TYR A 44 -9.59 -9.82 -4.15
C TYR A 44 -9.22 -10.29 -2.74
N GLU A 45 -9.29 -9.39 -1.75
CA GLU A 45 -8.91 -9.65 -0.35
C GLU A 45 -9.83 -10.64 0.40
N PRO A 46 -11.17 -10.56 0.29
CA PRO A 46 -12.08 -11.44 1.03
C PRO A 46 -11.86 -12.91 0.68
N GLY A 47 -11.67 -13.75 1.71
CA GLY A 47 -11.38 -15.17 1.53
C GLY A 47 -9.96 -15.50 1.04
N ASN A 48 -9.12 -14.50 0.76
CA ASN A 48 -7.72 -14.68 0.36
C ASN A 48 -6.78 -13.92 1.31
N PRO A 49 -6.70 -14.33 2.59
CA PRO A 49 -6.01 -13.55 3.60
C PRO A 49 -4.49 -13.64 3.39
N PRO A 50 -3.72 -12.64 3.86
CA PRO A 50 -2.28 -12.52 3.58
C PRO A 50 -1.48 -13.77 3.97
N GLU A 51 -1.88 -14.50 5.03
CA GLU A 51 -1.20 -15.69 5.55
C GLU A 51 -1.08 -16.81 4.52
N LYS A 52 -2.01 -16.88 3.54
CA LYS A 52 -1.99 -17.84 2.43
C LYS A 52 -0.66 -17.80 1.66
N HIS A 53 -0.04 -16.63 1.58
CA HIS A 53 1.19 -16.37 0.83
C HIS A 53 2.44 -16.22 1.72
N LYS A 54 2.33 -16.44 3.04
CA LYS A 54 3.42 -16.25 4.01
C LYS A 54 4.75 -16.86 3.56
N LYS A 55 4.75 -18.15 3.20
CA LYS A 55 5.95 -18.87 2.76
C LYS A 55 6.58 -18.29 1.49
N ALA A 56 5.78 -17.70 0.59
CA ALA A 56 6.31 -17.04 -0.59
C ALA A 56 6.97 -15.71 -0.21
N ILE A 57 6.32 -14.91 0.63
CA ILE A 57 6.83 -13.61 1.08
C ILE A 57 8.12 -13.76 1.91
N GLU A 58 8.19 -14.76 2.79
CA GLU A 58 9.38 -15.06 3.61
C GLU A 58 10.64 -15.29 2.75
N MET A 59 10.50 -15.80 1.52
CA MET A 59 11.63 -15.98 0.59
C MET A 59 12.30 -14.65 0.19
N THR A 60 11.64 -13.51 0.41
CA THR A 60 12.19 -12.18 0.09
C THR A 60 12.93 -11.54 1.27
N PHE A 61 12.89 -12.12 2.48
CA PHE A 61 13.41 -11.48 3.69
C PHE A 61 14.90 -11.17 3.64
N ASP A 62 15.67 -12.05 3.02
CA ASP A 62 17.12 -11.91 2.86
C ASP A 62 17.51 -11.39 1.47
N SER A 63 16.55 -10.85 0.73
CA SER A 63 16.76 -10.26 -0.60
C SER A 63 16.76 -8.74 -0.55
N SER A 64 17.22 -8.10 -1.63
CA SER A 64 17.11 -6.63 -1.77
C SER A 64 15.71 -6.15 -2.13
N LEU A 65 14.77 -7.07 -2.41
CA LEU A 65 13.41 -6.72 -2.82
C LEU A 65 12.64 -6.11 -1.64
N LYS A 66 12.02 -4.97 -1.92
CA LYS A 66 11.06 -4.33 -1.02
C LYS A 66 9.70 -5.03 -1.10
N ARG A 67 8.81 -4.71 -0.15
CA ARG A 67 7.53 -5.39 0.04
C ARG A 67 6.46 -4.36 0.33
N THR A 68 5.43 -4.30 -0.50
CA THR A 68 4.17 -3.60 -0.20
C THR A 68 3.03 -4.62 -0.25
N PHE A 69 1.86 -4.25 0.28
CA PHE A 69 0.71 -5.15 0.37
C PHE A 69 -0.57 -4.33 0.27
N HIS A 70 -1.47 -4.70 -0.65
CA HIS A 70 -2.87 -4.27 -0.56
C HIS A 70 -3.51 -5.02 0.61
N VAL A 71 -3.94 -4.27 1.62
CA VAL A 71 -4.45 -4.85 2.85
C VAL A 71 -5.40 -3.90 3.56
N GLY A 72 -6.47 -4.47 4.10
CA GLY A 72 -7.47 -3.72 4.83
C GLY A 72 -8.25 -2.77 3.93
N GLU A 73 -8.73 -3.27 2.79
CA GLU A 73 -9.47 -2.50 1.80
C GLU A 73 -10.88 -3.04 1.56
N MET A 74 -10.99 -4.34 1.30
CA MET A 74 -12.21 -4.92 0.71
C MET A 74 -13.02 -5.81 1.68
N CYS A 75 -12.50 -6.07 2.89
CA CYS A 75 -13.20 -6.84 3.91
C CYS A 75 -14.02 -5.96 4.85
N GLY A 76 -14.73 -6.59 5.80
CA GLY A 76 -15.30 -5.87 6.94
C GLY A 76 -14.22 -5.39 7.92
N GLU A 77 -14.53 -4.36 8.70
CA GLU A 77 -13.61 -3.66 9.62
C GLU A 77 -12.71 -4.61 10.45
N GLU A 78 -13.31 -5.60 11.12
CA GLU A 78 -12.56 -6.54 11.97
C GLU A 78 -11.52 -7.34 11.16
N GLU A 79 -11.91 -7.81 9.97
CA GLU A 79 -11.02 -8.57 9.10
C GLU A 79 -9.96 -7.67 8.44
N ASN A 80 -10.31 -6.45 8.06
CA ASN A 80 -9.36 -5.45 7.56
C ASN A 80 -8.25 -5.22 8.59
N LEU A 81 -8.62 -4.89 9.83
CA LEU A 81 -7.68 -4.65 10.91
C LEU A 81 -6.83 -5.89 11.23
N ARG A 82 -7.43 -7.08 11.22
CA ARG A 82 -6.70 -8.35 11.40
C ARG A 82 -5.67 -8.57 10.29
N ASN A 83 -6.03 -8.33 9.03
CA ASN A 83 -5.13 -8.52 7.90
C ASN A 83 -3.97 -7.51 7.94
N ILE A 84 -4.25 -6.24 8.26
CA ILE A 84 -3.22 -5.20 8.47
C ILE A 84 -2.26 -5.67 9.55
N GLU A 85 -2.78 -6.11 10.70
CA GLU A 85 -1.97 -6.61 11.81
C GLU A 85 -1.10 -7.80 11.40
N THR A 86 -1.65 -8.77 10.65
CA THR A 86 -0.88 -9.90 10.11
C THR A 86 0.30 -9.42 9.28
N VAL A 87 0.07 -8.49 8.35
CA VAL A 87 1.12 -7.97 7.45
C VAL A 87 2.21 -7.28 8.25
N LEU A 88 1.85 -6.37 9.16
CA LEU A 88 2.80 -5.63 9.99
C LEU A 88 3.64 -6.55 10.88
N ASN A 89 3.04 -7.58 11.48
CA ASN A 89 3.73 -8.46 12.41
C ASN A 89 4.59 -9.52 11.71
N ASN A 90 4.16 -10.02 10.55
CA ASN A 90 4.76 -11.22 9.96
C ASN A 90 5.58 -10.96 8.71
N PHE A 91 5.31 -9.89 7.95
CA PHE A 91 5.79 -9.79 6.55
C PHE A 91 6.88 -8.75 6.32
N ARG A 92 7.35 -8.06 7.38
CA ARG A 92 8.39 -7.02 7.29
C ARG A 92 8.12 -6.03 6.14
N PRO A 93 6.91 -5.46 6.07
CA PRO A 93 6.53 -4.58 4.96
C PRO A 93 7.40 -3.33 4.95
N HIS A 94 7.56 -2.75 3.78
CA HIS A 94 8.12 -1.41 3.59
C HIS A 94 7.01 -0.40 3.26
N GLY A 95 5.86 -0.89 2.78
CA GLY A 95 4.62 -0.15 2.62
C GLY A 95 3.41 -1.05 2.80
N ILE A 96 2.25 -0.42 3.01
CA ILE A 96 0.93 -1.04 2.88
C ILE A 96 0.04 -0.09 2.07
N SER A 97 -0.90 -0.64 1.30
CA SER A 97 -1.82 0.11 0.44
C SER A 97 -3.25 0.04 0.97
N HIS A 98 -4.00 1.13 0.78
CA HIS A 98 -5.36 1.37 1.23
C HIS A 98 -5.50 1.46 2.76
N ALA A 99 -5.51 0.32 3.46
CA ALA A 99 -5.63 0.23 4.93
C ALA A 99 -6.71 1.15 5.52
N VAL A 100 -7.93 1.10 4.96
CA VAL A 100 -9.00 2.11 5.16
C VAL A 100 -9.44 2.23 6.62
N ASP A 101 -9.34 1.15 7.40
CA ASP A 101 -9.70 1.11 8.81
C ASP A 101 -8.53 1.35 9.78
N LEU A 102 -7.30 1.57 9.28
CA LEU A 102 -6.09 1.69 10.10
C LEU A 102 -6.22 2.74 11.22
N TRP A 103 -6.90 3.85 10.94
CA TRP A 103 -7.06 4.98 11.86
C TRP A 103 -7.70 4.60 13.20
N ARG A 104 -8.42 3.47 13.24
CA ARG A 104 -9.09 2.94 14.44
C ARG A 104 -8.15 2.25 15.44
N ARG A 105 -6.92 1.89 15.04
CA ARG A 105 -6.00 1.05 15.83
C ARG A 105 -4.65 1.74 16.06
N ASN A 106 -4.52 2.45 17.18
CA ASN A 106 -3.29 3.13 17.57
C ASN A 106 -2.07 2.19 17.65
N ASP A 107 -2.26 0.98 18.15
CA ASP A 107 -1.19 -0.02 18.24
C ASP A 107 -0.62 -0.44 16.87
N LEU A 108 -1.44 -0.39 15.81
CA LEU A 108 -0.98 -0.65 14.44
C LEU A 108 -0.34 0.60 13.83
N ILE A 109 -0.88 1.79 14.11
CA ILE A 109 -0.29 3.07 13.71
C ILE A 109 1.13 3.21 14.27
N ASP A 110 1.31 2.91 15.56
CA ASP A 110 2.61 2.98 16.24
C ASP A 110 3.64 2.08 15.53
N LYS A 111 3.24 0.86 15.14
CA LYS A 111 4.11 -0.04 14.36
C LYS A 111 4.51 0.54 13.01
N LEU A 112 3.60 1.21 12.28
CA LEU A 112 3.96 1.87 11.02
C LEU A 112 5.02 2.94 11.25
N VAL A 113 4.82 3.78 12.26
CA VAL A 113 5.71 4.91 12.57
C VAL A 113 7.08 4.41 13.01
N GLU A 114 7.12 3.48 13.96
CA GLU A 114 8.36 2.90 14.49
C GLU A 114 9.21 2.25 13.40
N ASN A 115 8.56 1.55 12.45
CA ASN A 115 9.23 0.81 11.39
C ASN A 115 9.35 1.60 10.07
N LYS A 116 8.91 2.88 10.06
CA LYS A 116 8.88 3.73 8.86
C LYS A 116 8.20 3.08 7.66
N ILE A 117 7.10 2.39 7.91
CA ILE A 117 6.29 1.73 6.88
C ILE A 117 5.40 2.80 6.24
N ARG A 118 5.49 2.97 4.92
CA ARG A 118 4.65 3.95 4.21
C ARG A 118 3.20 3.47 4.09
N LEU A 119 2.27 4.41 4.12
CA LEU A 119 0.87 4.19 3.77
C LEU A 119 0.63 4.74 2.36
N GLU A 120 0.33 3.84 1.42
CA GLU A 120 -0.08 4.15 0.05
C GLU A 120 -1.61 4.37 0.06
N SER A 121 -2.03 5.63 0.22
CA SER A 121 -3.45 5.97 0.20
C SER A 121 -3.93 6.22 -1.23
N ASN A 122 -5.12 5.71 -1.56
CA ASN A 122 -5.72 5.76 -2.89
C ASN A 122 -7.11 6.41 -2.85
N PRO A 123 -7.22 7.72 -2.54
CA PRO A 123 -8.49 8.31 -2.10
C PRO A 123 -9.67 8.12 -3.07
N ILE A 124 -9.45 8.34 -4.38
CA ILE A 124 -10.50 8.19 -5.38
C ILE A 124 -10.88 6.71 -5.57
N SER A 125 -9.92 5.79 -5.52
CA SER A 125 -10.21 4.35 -5.55
C SER A 125 -11.07 3.96 -4.33
N ASN A 126 -10.64 4.36 -3.13
CA ASN A 126 -11.36 4.08 -1.89
C ASN A 126 -12.79 4.63 -1.91
N TYR A 127 -12.98 5.88 -2.36
CA TYR A 127 -14.29 6.51 -2.45
C TYR A 127 -15.27 5.79 -3.39
N ASN A 128 -14.78 5.15 -4.45
CA ASN A 128 -15.66 4.47 -5.39
C ASN A 128 -16.17 3.11 -4.87
N PHE A 129 -15.51 2.47 -3.88
CA PHE A 129 -15.82 1.10 -3.48
C PHE A 129 -15.93 0.84 -1.98
N PHE A 130 -15.18 1.56 -1.15
CA PHE A 130 -14.87 1.12 0.22
C PHE A 130 -15.27 2.14 1.29
N ILE A 131 -15.44 3.42 0.94
CA ILE A 131 -15.82 4.49 1.86
C ILE A 131 -16.92 5.37 1.26
N ASN A 132 -17.60 6.15 2.10
CA ASN A 132 -18.70 7.02 1.67
C ASN A 132 -18.26 8.47 1.46
N LYS A 133 -17.19 8.89 2.13
CA LYS A 133 -16.59 10.23 2.04
C LYS A 133 -15.08 10.11 2.08
N LEU A 134 -14.38 11.01 1.42
CA LEU A 134 -12.91 11.02 1.40
C LEU A 134 -12.32 11.24 2.81
N GLU A 135 -13.02 11.99 3.66
CA GLU A 135 -12.67 12.24 5.05
C GLU A 135 -12.69 10.97 5.92
N ASP A 136 -13.42 9.92 5.51
CA ASP A 136 -13.50 8.63 6.23
C ASP A 136 -12.14 7.88 6.24
N LEU A 137 -11.14 8.37 5.50
CA LEU A 137 -9.75 7.87 5.53
C LEU A 137 -8.93 8.44 6.69
N HIS A 138 -9.38 9.53 7.34
CA HIS A 138 -8.69 10.17 8.46
C HIS A 138 -7.20 10.47 8.20
N LEU A 139 -6.84 10.84 6.97
CA LEU A 139 -5.43 10.96 6.57
C LEU A 139 -4.71 12.09 7.30
N ASP A 140 -5.38 13.19 7.63
CA ASP A 140 -4.76 14.28 8.39
C ASP A 140 -4.44 13.85 9.83
N GLU A 141 -5.30 13.06 10.47
CA GLU A 141 -5.06 12.49 11.79
C GLU A 141 -3.88 11.51 11.78
N LEU A 142 -3.83 10.63 10.78
CA LEU A 142 -2.71 9.71 10.58
C LEU A 142 -1.40 10.47 10.31
N MET A 143 -1.44 11.54 9.50
CA MET A 143 -0.26 12.36 9.21
C MET A 143 0.22 13.14 10.45
N LYS A 144 -0.69 13.64 11.30
CA LYS A 144 -0.34 14.25 12.60
C LYS A 144 0.34 13.26 13.54
N LYS A 145 0.05 11.96 13.41
CA LYS A 145 0.75 10.87 14.12
C LYS A 145 2.06 10.45 13.45
N SER A 146 2.57 11.22 12.49
CA SER A 146 3.82 10.95 11.75
C SER A 146 3.78 9.72 10.84
N VAL A 147 2.59 9.24 10.44
CA VAL A 147 2.48 8.21 9.40
C VAL A 147 2.98 8.78 8.06
N LEU A 148 3.83 8.02 7.38
CA LEU A 148 4.38 8.37 6.06
C LEU A 148 3.34 8.11 4.97
N ILE A 149 2.39 9.03 4.82
CA ILE A 149 1.29 8.92 3.83
C ILE A 149 1.76 9.41 2.47
N THR A 150 1.43 8.64 1.43
CA THR A 150 1.53 9.01 0.02
C THR A 150 0.13 8.98 -0.59
N ILE A 151 -0.12 9.83 -1.59
CA ILE A 151 -1.38 9.85 -2.34
C ILE A 151 -1.11 9.27 -3.72
N ASN A 152 -1.89 8.28 -4.14
CA ASN A 152 -1.68 7.57 -5.39
C ASN A 152 -3.01 7.38 -6.14
N PRO A 153 -2.97 7.20 -7.47
CA PRO A 153 -4.16 7.06 -8.30
C PRO A 153 -4.74 5.63 -8.34
N ASP A 154 -3.98 4.64 -7.88
CA ASP A 154 -4.30 3.22 -8.00
C ASP A 154 -4.53 2.81 -9.48
N ASP A 155 -5.79 2.57 -9.88
CA ASP A 155 -6.22 2.34 -11.26
C ASP A 155 -6.83 3.60 -11.92
N PRO A 156 -6.02 4.58 -12.40
CA PRO A 156 -6.52 5.88 -12.86
C PRO A 156 -7.51 5.81 -14.03
N MET A 157 -7.44 4.76 -14.84
CA MET A 157 -8.31 4.57 -16.01
C MET A 157 -9.65 3.94 -15.64
N MET A 158 -9.79 3.38 -14.44
CA MET A 158 -11.00 2.69 -13.99
C MET A 158 -12.03 3.68 -13.42
N TRP A 159 -11.57 4.81 -12.88
CA TRP A 159 -12.39 5.77 -12.16
C TRP A 159 -12.57 7.08 -12.92
N PRO A 160 -13.76 7.68 -12.94
CA PRO A 160 -13.90 9.09 -13.30
C PRO A 160 -13.04 9.93 -12.37
N ASN A 161 -12.16 10.76 -12.96
CA ASN A 161 -11.17 11.55 -12.24
C ASN A 161 -10.20 10.71 -11.37
N GLY A 162 -9.85 9.50 -11.81
CA GLY A 162 -8.90 8.61 -11.13
C GLY A 162 -7.44 9.09 -11.21
N GLU A 163 -7.13 10.09 -12.03
CA GLU A 163 -5.76 10.58 -12.20
C GLU A 163 -5.15 11.14 -10.91
N MET A 164 -3.81 11.07 -10.85
CA MET A 164 -3.02 11.55 -9.71
C MET A 164 -3.33 13.00 -9.35
N VAL A 165 -3.50 13.87 -10.36
CA VAL A 165 -3.78 15.29 -10.16
C VAL A 165 -5.10 15.49 -9.40
N HIS A 166 -6.12 14.69 -9.70
CA HIS A 166 -7.41 14.82 -9.04
C HIS A 166 -7.38 14.31 -7.60
N ASN A 167 -6.70 13.19 -7.35
CA ASN A 167 -6.48 12.69 -5.99
C ASN A 167 -5.81 13.77 -5.12
N LEU A 168 -4.70 14.35 -5.60
CA LEU A 168 -4.01 15.44 -4.90
C LEU A 168 -4.89 16.67 -4.71
N TYR A 169 -5.64 17.07 -5.74
CA TYR A 169 -6.55 18.21 -5.67
C TYR A 169 -7.61 18.03 -4.58
N GLN A 170 -8.25 16.87 -4.50
CA GLN A 170 -9.25 16.60 -3.46
C GLN A 170 -8.64 16.63 -2.07
N MET A 171 -7.46 16.03 -1.89
CA MET A 171 -6.75 16.11 -0.60
C MET A 171 -6.39 17.54 -0.23
N GLY A 172 -5.99 18.37 -1.20
CA GLY A 172 -5.74 19.80 -0.98
C GLY A 172 -7.00 20.58 -0.62
N LYS A 173 -8.17 20.24 -1.18
CA LYS A 173 -9.44 20.88 -0.80
C LYS A 173 -9.88 20.53 0.62
N ILE A 174 -9.65 19.30 1.06
CA ILE A 174 -10.12 18.80 2.35
C ILE A 174 -9.13 19.18 3.46
N TYR A 175 -7.83 18.96 3.24
CA TYR A 175 -6.79 19.06 4.26
C TYR A 175 -5.81 20.23 4.07
N GLY A 176 -5.89 20.96 2.96
CA GLY A 176 -5.04 22.10 2.65
C GLY A 176 -3.74 21.75 1.91
N ASN A 177 -3.05 22.79 1.43
CA ASN A 177 -1.83 22.63 0.61
C ASN A 177 -0.66 22.01 1.39
N GLU A 178 -0.52 22.32 2.68
CA GLU A 178 0.55 21.78 3.52
C GLU A 178 0.50 20.25 3.62
N PHE A 179 -0.72 19.67 3.70
CA PHE A 179 -0.90 18.23 3.65
C PHE A 179 -0.40 17.63 2.33
N VAL A 180 -0.74 18.27 1.20
CA VAL A 180 -0.35 17.82 -0.13
C VAL A 180 1.17 17.90 -0.31
N GLU A 181 1.79 19.00 0.10
CA GLU A 181 3.25 19.14 0.08
C GLU A 181 3.91 18.04 0.91
N LYS A 182 3.40 17.77 2.12
CA LYS A 182 3.94 16.72 2.97
C LYS A 182 3.79 15.33 2.37
N ALA A 183 2.64 15.02 1.75
CA ALA A 183 2.45 13.76 1.05
C ALA A 183 3.41 13.59 -0.14
N LEU A 184 3.73 14.67 -0.86
CA LEU A 184 4.71 14.66 -1.95
C LEU A 184 6.15 14.48 -1.43
N GLU A 185 6.49 15.06 -0.28
CA GLU A 185 7.76 14.80 0.41
C GLU A 185 7.90 13.34 0.81
N ASN A 186 6.88 12.79 1.47
CA ASN A 186 6.83 11.38 1.87
C ASN A 186 6.97 10.45 0.67
N ALA A 187 6.34 10.79 -0.47
CA ALA A 187 6.47 10.01 -1.70
C ALA A 187 7.92 9.99 -2.22
N LYS A 188 8.64 11.11 -2.14
CA LYS A 188 10.07 11.16 -2.51
C LYS A 188 10.95 10.39 -1.52
N GLU A 189 10.69 10.53 -0.23
CA GLU A 189 11.46 9.87 0.84
C GLU A 189 11.32 8.35 0.81
N THR A 190 10.11 7.87 0.55
CA THR A 190 9.78 6.44 0.63
C THR A 190 9.87 5.69 -0.69
N ALA A 191 10.17 6.39 -1.80
CA ALA A 191 10.35 5.78 -3.12
C ALA A 191 11.48 4.75 -3.12
N TRP A 192 11.25 3.61 -3.76
CA TRP A 192 12.27 2.60 -3.97
C TRP A 192 13.04 2.93 -5.25
N ASN A 193 14.34 3.21 -5.10
CA ASN A 193 15.26 3.53 -6.20
C ASN A 193 16.20 2.36 -6.50
#